data_AF-A0A4R5Q9R7-F1
#
_entry.id   AF-A0A4R5Q9R7-F1
#
_cell.length_a   1.000
_cell.length_b   1.000
_cell.length_c   1.000
_cell.angle_alpha   90.00
_cell.angle_beta   90.00
_cell.angle_gamma   90.00
#
_symmetry.space_group_name_H-M   'P 1'
#
loop_
_entity.id
_entity.type
_entity.pdbx_description
1 polymer ?
#
loop_
_entity_poly.entity_id
_entity_poly.type
_entity_poly.pdbx_seq_one_letter_code
_entity_poly.pdbx_strand_id
1 'polypeptide(L)' 'MPHATWATLADDHQLALAREALRRAAETLADHAEVLATEMDQGTLVDRGGPDALRLFAAVIRATNQDAFGPVGQA' A
#
# COMPACT_ATOMS: atom_id res chain seq x y z
N MET A 1 19.82 -19.36 -9.94
CA MET A 1 19.14 -19.89 -8.74
C MET A 1 17.76 -20.35 -9.17
N PRO A 2 17.36 -21.61 -9.02
CA PRO A 2 15.98 -22.00 -9.28
C PRO A 2 15.07 -21.25 -8.30
N HIS A 3 14.06 -20.56 -8.82
CA HIS A 3 13.03 -19.96 -7.98
C HIS A 3 12.24 -21.09 -7.31
N ALA A 4 12.21 -21.12 -5.99
CA ALA A 4 11.28 -22.00 -5.28
C ALA A 4 9.86 -21.69 -5.77
N THR A 5 9.14 -22.70 -6.21
CA THR A 5 7.77 -22.54 -6.69
C THR A 5 6.90 -22.17 -5.48
N TRP A 6 6.04 -21.16 -5.59
CA TRP A 6 5.24 -20.64 -4.45
C TRP A 6 4.61 -21.75 -3.59
N ALA A 7 4.00 -22.75 -4.25
CA ALA A 7 3.34 -23.89 -3.60
C ALA A 7 4.28 -24.85 -2.84
N THR A 8 5.60 -24.71 -2.98
CA THR A 8 6.60 -25.51 -2.25
C THR A 8 7.09 -24.84 -0.97
N LEU A 9 6.71 -23.57 -0.74
CA LEU A 9 7.03 -22.86 0.49
C LEU A 9 6.09 -23.33 1.60
N ALA A 10 6.59 -23.38 2.84
CA ALA A 10 5.75 -23.58 4.01
C ALA A 10 4.69 -22.47 4.13
N ASP A 11 3.52 -22.80 4.66
CA ASP A 11 2.38 -21.86 4.76
C ASP A 11 2.75 -20.57 5.50
N ASP A 12 3.56 -20.66 6.56
CA ASP A 12 4.06 -19.49 7.29
C ASP A 12 4.93 -18.57 6.42
N HIS A 13 5.75 -19.13 5.53
CA HIS A 13 6.55 -18.36 4.57
C HIS A 13 5.69 -17.74 3.48
N GLN A 14 4.71 -18.47 2.95
CA GLN A 14 3.74 -17.93 2.00
C GLN A 14 2.97 -16.76 2.63
N LEU A 15 2.49 -16.93 3.86
CA LEU A 15 1.77 -15.90 4.59
C LEU A 15 2.65 -14.67 4.84
N ALA A 16 3.89 -14.85 5.28
CA ALA A 16 4.83 -13.76 5.51
C ALA A 16 5.10 -12.96 4.21
N LEU A 17 5.34 -13.65 3.10
CA LEU A 17 5.56 -13.01 1.80
C LEU A 17 4.29 -12.29 1.29
N ALA A 18 3.11 -12.89 1.45
CA ALA A 18 1.85 -12.27 1.06
C ALA A 18 1.57 -10.99 1.87
N ARG A 19 1.80 -11.03 3.19
CA ARG A 19 1.67 -9.87 4.07
C ARG A 19 2.61 -8.74 3.67
N GLU A 20 3.86 -9.06 3.39
CA GLU A 20 4.85 -8.07 2.94
C GLU A 20 4.51 -7.49 1.56
N ALA A 21 4.03 -8.32 0.63
CA ALA A 21 3.58 -7.86 -0.69
C ALA A 21 2.39 -6.90 -0.57
N LEU A 22 1.41 -7.24 0.28
CA LEU A 22 0.25 -6.39 0.57
C LEU A 22 0.66 -5.08 1.24
N ARG A 23 1.60 -5.12 2.20
CA ARG A 23 2.13 -3.93 2.87
C ARG A 23 2.72 -2.94 1.87
N ARG A 24 3.55 -3.43 0.93
CA ARG A 24 4.16 -2.60 -0.12
C ARG A 24 3.14 -2.08 -1.12
N ALA A 25 2.17 -2.91 -1.50
CA ALA A 25 1.10 -2.48 -2.40
C ALA A 25 0.25 -1.37 -1.78
N ALA A 26 -0.10 -1.51 -0.49
CA ALA A 26 -0.82 -0.50 0.28
C ALA A 26 -0.05 0.83 0.32
N GLU A 27 1.24 0.80 0.65
CA GLU A 27 2.11 2.00 0.65
C GLU A 27 2.10 2.68 -0.73
N THR A 28 2.32 1.90 -1.79
CA THR A 28 2.34 2.41 -3.16
C THR A 28 1.01 3.10 -3.52
N LEU A 29 -0.13 2.49 -3.17
CA LEU A 29 -1.45 3.05 -3.47
C LEU A 29 -1.72 4.35 -2.70
N ALA A 30 -1.30 4.43 -1.44
CA ALA A 30 -1.45 5.65 -0.65
C ALA A 30 -0.65 6.81 -1.26
N ASP A 31 0.58 6.56 -1.68
CA ASP A 31 1.43 7.59 -2.29
C ASP A 31 0.87 8.06 -3.64
N HIS A 32 0.36 7.14 -4.47
CA HIS A 32 -0.28 7.51 -5.73
C HIS A 32 -1.56 8.35 -5.52
N ALA A 33 -2.35 8.04 -4.48
CA ALA A 33 -3.51 8.85 -4.15
C ALA A 33 -3.12 10.29 -3.78
N GLU A 34 -2.03 10.49 -3.05
CA GLU A 34 -1.53 11.83 -2.73
C GLU A 34 -1.00 12.60 -3.95
N VAL A 35 -0.31 11.91 -4.86
CA VAL A 35 0.12 12.50 -6.14
C VAL A 35 -1.09 12.98 -6.93
N LEU A 36 -2.10 12.14 -7.11
CA LEU A 36 -3.33 12.50 -7.83
C LEU A 36 -4.06 13.66 -7.17
N ALA A 37 -4.15 13.69 -5.83
CA ALA A 37 -4.75 14.82 -5.10
C ALA A 37 -3.99 16.12 -5.37
N THR A 38 -2.66 16.07 -5.42
CA THR A 38 -1.81 17.22 -5.69
C THR A 38 -1.99 17.73 -7.11
N GLU A 39 -2.08 16.82 -8.09
CA GLU A 39 -2.36 17.17 -9.49
C GLU A 39 -3.74 17.81 -9.67
N MET A 40 -4.76 17.32 -8.94
CA MET A 40 -6.09 17.94 -8.94
C MET A 40 -6.07 19.35 -8.35
N ASP A 41 -5.40 19.55 -7.21
CA ASP A 41 -5.26 20.88 -6.58
C ASP A 41 -4.54 21.90 -7.48
N GLN A 42 -3.58 21.42 -8.28
CA GLN A 42 -2.85 22.26 -9.24
C GLN A 42 -3.63 22.51 -10.53
N GLY A 43 -4.79 21.87 -10.71
CA GLY A 43 -5.61 21.96 -11.91
C GLY A 43 -5.02 21.24 -13.13
N THR A 44 -4.01 20.38 -12.93
CA THR A 44 -3.45 19.54 -14.00
C THR A 44 -4.33 18.31 -14.28
N LEU A 45 -5.16 17.92 -13.32
CA LEU A 45 -6.15 16.85 -13.43
C LEU A 45 -7.57 17.36 -13.10
N VAL A 46 -8.57 16.89 -13.84
CA VAL A 46 -9.98 17.26 -13.61
C VAL A 46 -10.48 16.66 -12.29
N ASP A 47 -11.03 17.51 -11.42
CA ASP A 47 -11.65 17.06 -10.17
C ASP A 47 -12.95 16.26 -10.45
N ARG A 48 -12.99 14.99 -10.02
CA ARG A 48 -14.13 14.06 -10.15
C ARG A 48 -14.52 13.37 -8.84
N GLY A 49 -14.19 13.95 -7.70
CA GLY A 49 -14.40 13.30 -6.40
C GLY A 49 -13.59 13.90 -5.26
N GLY A 50 -12.86 14.97 -5.53
CA GLY A 50 -12.15 15.77 -4.55
C GLY A 50 -10.74 15.24 -4.25
N PRO A 51 -9.73 16.12 -4.24
CA PRO A 51 -8.40 15.79 -3.72
C PRO A 51 -8.44 15.37 -2.23
N ASP A 52 -9.41 15.87 -1.47
CA ASP A 52 -9.63 15.49 -0.07
C ASP A 52 -10.05 14.03 0.10
N ALA A 53 -10.82 13.47 -0.82
CA ALA A 53 -11.21 12.05 -0.76
C ALA A 53 -9.99 11.13 -0.99
N LEU A 54 -9.09 11.53 -1.90
CA LEU A 54 -7.84 10.80 -2.16
C LEU A 54 -6.90 10.86 -0.96
N ARG A 55 -6.80 12.02 -0.29
CA ARG A 55 -6.04 12.16 0.95
C ARG A 55 -6.62 11.31 2.08
N LEU A 56 -7.94 11.30 2.23
CA LEU A 56 -8.62 10.44 3.20
C LEU A 56 -8.34 8.96 2.93
N PHE A 57 -8.43 8.53 1.67
CA PHE A 57 -8.10 7.18 1.26
C PHE A 57 -6.64 6.81 1.62
N ALA A 58 -5.67 7.66 1.29
CA ALA A 58 -4.27 7.45 1.64
C ALA A 58 -4.07 7.34 3.16
N ALA A 59 -4.72 8.20 3.94
CA ALA A 59 -4.66 8.18 5.39
C ALA A 59 -5.24 6.87 5.97
N VAL A 60 -6.40 6.44 5.48
CA VAL A 60 -7.04 5.17 5.91
C VAL A 60 -6.17 3.98 5.58
N ILE A 61 -5.57 3.93 4.39
CA ILE A 61 -4.66 2.84 4.01
C ILE A 61 -3.46 2.80 4.94
N ARG A 62 -2.81 3.95 5.21
CA ARG A 62 -1.63 4.00 6.09
C ARG A 62 -1.96 3.57 7.52
N ALA A 63 -3.08 4.04 8.08
CA ALA A 63 -3.53 3.64 9.41
C ALA A 63 -3.79 2.12 9.47
N THR A 64 -4.53 1.59 8.49
CA THR A 64 -4.84 0.15 8.43
C THR A 64 -3.59 -0.70 8.25
N ASN A 65 -2.62 -0.24 7.45
CA ASN A 65 -1.36 -0.94 7.21
C ASN A 65 -0.48 -0.97 8.48
N GLN A 66 -0.43 0.13 9.23
CA GLN A 66 0.27 0.18 10.52
C GLN A 66 -0.37 -0.75 11.55
N ASP A 67 -1.70 -0.78 11.62
CA ASP A 67 -2.42 -1.65 12.56
C ASP A 67 -2.32 -3.14 12.18
N ALA A 68 -2.40 -3.46 10.89
CA ALA A 68 -2.42 -4.85 10.41
C ALA A 68 -1.03 -5.51 10.40
N PHE A 69 0.04 -4.73 10.21
CA PHE A 69 1.41 -5.28 10.04
C PHE A 69 2.41 -4.80 11.09
N GLY A 70 2.04 -3.85 11.96
CA GLY A 70 2.88 -3.31 13.04
C GLY A 70 4.11 -2.54 12.54
N PRO A 71 4.87 -1.87 13.43
CA PRO A 71 6.20 -1.39 13.08
C PRO A 71 7.06 -2.58 12.66
N VAL A 72 7.73 -2.47 11.51
CA VAL A 72 8.69 -3.47 11.04
C VAL A 72 9.76 -3.62 12.11
N GLY A 73 9.67 -4.71 12.90
CA GLY A 73 10.66 -5.05 13.91
C GLY A 73 11.99 -5.33 13.21
N GLN A 74 12.92 -4.38 13.32
CA GLN A 74 14.34 -4.64 13.11
C GLN A 74 14.79 -5.52 14.30
N ALA A 75 14.91 -6.82 14.07
CA ALA A 75 15.57 -7.77 14.97
C ALA A 75 17.06 -7.87 14.62
#